data_AF-A0A1P8MUY2-F1
#
_entry.id   AF-A0A1P8MUY2-F1
#
_cell.length_a   1.000
_cell.length_b   1.000
_cell.length_c   1.000
_cell.angle_alpha   90.00
_cell.angle_beta   90.00
_cell.angle_gamma   90.00
#
_symmetry.space_group_name_H-M   'P 1'
#
loop_
_entity.id
_entity.type
_entity.pdbx_description
1 polymer ?
#
loop_
_entity_poly.entity_id
_entity_poly.type
_entity_poly.pdbx_seq_one_letter_code
_entity_poly.pdbx_strand_id
1 'polypeptide(L)'
;MRAHAAFFCLTLAACTQFPDLDDAVSPDVAASDFPALVPLEPLLAGAQPIVGDPVATTEDLEARIAALRARASALQRRPVVDPATRARMQDRLG
;
A
#
# COMPACT_ATOMS: atom_id res chain seq x y z
N MET A 1 8.75 22.37 25.47
CA MET A 1 10.17 22.02 25.21
C MET A 1 10.59 20.72 25.88
N ARG A 2 10.52 20.57 27.22
CA ARG A 2 10.87 19.31 27.92
C ARG A 2 10.06 18.09 27.47
N ALA A 3 8.75 18.25 27.29
CA ALA A 3 7.88 17.17 26.81
C ALA A 3 8.17 16.73 25.37
N HIS A 4 8.63 17.65 24.51
CA HIS A 4 8.98 17.33 23.11
C HIS A 4 10.32 16.59 23.01
N ALA A 5 11.28 16.92 23.88
CA ALA A 5 12.52 16.17 24.00
C ALA A 5 12.27 14.74 24.50
N ALA A 6 11.40 14.57 25.49
CA ALA A 6 11.00 13.25 25.99
C ALA A 6 10.28 12.42 24.91
N PHE A 7 9.36 13.03 24.16
CA PHE A 7 8.66 12.37 23.05
C PHE A 7 9.62 11.94 21.93
N PHE A 8 10.57 12.81 21.55
CA PHE A 8 11.59 12.48 20.56
C PHE A 8 12.47 11.30 21.00
N CYS A 9 12.97 11.29 22.24
CA CYS A 9 13.76 10.18 22.76
C CYS A 9 13.00 8.83 22.77
N LEU A 10 11.69 8.85 23.09
CA LEU A 10 10.86 7.64 23.05
C LEU A 10 10.69 7.08 21.63
N THR A 11 10.57 7.94 20.62
CA THR A 11 10.46 7.50 19.21
C THR A 11 11.75 6.88 18.67
N LEU A 12 12.93 7.29 19.17
CA LEU A 12 14.21 6.66 18.79
C LEU A 12 14.38 5.28 19.44
N ALA A 13 13.82 5.07 20.63
CA ALA A 13 13.85 3.77 21.32
C ALA A 13 12.81 2.77 20.79
N ALA A 14 11.84 3.21 19.98
CA ALA A 14 10.83 2.34 19.37
C ALA A 14 11.39 1.45 18.24
N CYS A 15 12.57 1.76 17.71
CA CYS A 15 13.34 0.85 16.87
C CYS A 15 14.12 -0.13 17.77
N THR A 16 13.41 -1.03 18.45
CA THR A 16 14.05 -2.05 19.29
C THR A 16 14.69 -3.13 18.42
N GLN A 17 15.78 -3.71 18.91
CA GLN A 17 16.44 -4.86 18.30
C GLN A 17 15.44 -6.01 18.15
N PHE A 18 15.47 -6.68 17.00
CA PHE A 18 14.74 -7.93 16.77
C PHE A 18 15.08 -8.91 17.89
N PRO A 19 14.08 -9.53 18.55
CA PRO A 19 14.34 -10.46 19.64
C PRO A 19 15.12 -11.67 19.11
N ASP A 20 16.01 -12.21 19.92
CA ASP A 20 16.75 -13.42 19.58
C ASP A 20 15.77 -14.60 19.55
N LEU A 21 15.35 -15.00 18.34
CA LEU A 21 14.40 -16.10 18.12
C LEU A 21 15.10 -17.45 18.05
N ASP A 22 16.44 -17.47 18.06
CA ASP A 22 17.20 -18.72 17.96
C ASP A 22 16.95 -19.61 19.20
N ASP A 23 16.66 -19.00 20.35
CA ASP A 23 16.24 -19.70 21.58
C ASP A 23 14.79 -20.22 21.54
N ALA A 24 13.98 -19.81 20.56
CA ALA A 24 12.58 -20.25 20.45
C ALA A 24 12.44 -21.64 19.79
N VAL A 25 13.51 -22.16 19.19
CA VAL A 25 13.54 -23.47 18.54
C VAL A 25 14.12 -24.50 19.50
N SER A 26 13.31 -25.47 19.93
CA SER A 26 13.80 -26.56 20.78
C SER A 26 14.86 -27.39 20.03
N PRO A 27 15.83 -28.00 20.74
CA PRO A 27 16.87 -28.82 20.10
C PRO A 27 16.29 -30.00 19.30
N ASP A 28 15.12 -30.50 19.71
CA ASP A 28 14.37 -31.55 19.02
C ASP A 28 13.85 -31.07 17.65
N VAL A 29 13.32 -29.85 17.58
CA VAL A 29 12.85 -29.23 16.33
C VAL A 29 14.01 -28.85 15.42
N ALA A 30 15.12 -28.34 15.99
CA ALA A 30 16.30 -27.98 15.22
C ALA A 30 16.97 -29.18 14.53
N ALA A 31 16.86 -30.36 15.14
CA ALA A 31 17.39 -31.61 14.61
C ALA A 31 16.37 -32.41 13.78
N SER A 32 15.12 -31.94 13.66
CA SER A 32 14.11 -32.64 12.89
C SER A 32 14.34 -32.50 11.40
N ASP A 33 13.91 -33.50 10.64
CA ASP A 33 13.84 -33.37 9.19
C ASP A 33 12.87 -32.23 8.82
N PHE A 34 13.20 -31.51 7.75
CA PHE A 34 12.26 -30.57 7.16
C PHE A 34 11.03 -31.31 6.63
N PRO A 35 9.84 -30.68 6.66
CA PRO A 35 8.63 -31.29 6.15
C PRO A 35 8.78 -31.57 4.65
N ALA A 36 8.23 -32.71 4.22
CA ALA A 36 8.17 -33.05 2.80
C ALA A 36 7.30 -32.02 2.05
N LEU A 37 7.84 -31.46 0.97
CA LEU A 37 7.09 -30.56 0.09
C LEU A 37 6.07 -31.36 -0.71
N VAL A 38 4.80 -30.96 -0.60
CA VAL A 38 3.71 -31.54 -1.40
C VAL A 38 3.69 -30.86 -2.78
N PRO A 39 3.58 -31.61 -3.90
CA PRO A 39 3.49 -31.03 -5.23
C PRO A 39 2.30 -30.07 -5.39
N LEU A 40 2.52 -28.96 -6.10
CA LEU A 40 1.48 -27.94 -6.32
C LEU A 40 0.55 -28.29 -7.50
N GLU A 41 1.03 -29.05 -8.48
CA GLU A 41 0.28 -29.42 -9.69
C GLU A 41 -1.12 -30.01 -9.42
N PRO A 42 -1.33 -30.91 -8.43
CA PRO A 42 -2.66 -31.43 -8.14
C PRO A 42 -3.64 -30.36 -7.65
N LEU A 43 -3.15 -29.36 -6.90
CA LEU A 43 -3.96 -28.24 -6.42
C LEU A 43 -4.34 -27.31 -7.58
N LEU A 44 -3.39 -27.07 -8.49
CA LEU A 44 -3.61 -26.26 -9.69
C LEU A 44 -4.57 -26.94 -10.68
N ALA A 45 -4.49 -28.27 -10.81
CA ALA A 45 -5.39 -29.04 -11.68
C ALA A 45 -6.86 -29.00 -11.22
N GLY A 46 -7.11 -28.87 -9.92
CA GLY A 46 -8.45 -28.72 -9.34
C GLY A 46 -8.93 -27.27 -9.24
N ALA A 47 -8.05 -26.30 -9.47
CA ALA A 47 -8.40 -24.89 -9.36
C ALA A 47 -9.22 -24.45 -10.57
N GLN A 48 -10.44 -23.96 -10.32
CA GLN A 48 -11.16 -23.19 -11.33
C GLN A 48 -10.49 -21.81 -11.43
N PRO A 49 -10.10 -21.35 -12.63
CA PRO A 49 -9.58 -20.01 -12.77
C PRO A 49 -10.66 -19.02 -12.33
N ILE A 50 -10.32 -18.14 -11.39
CA ILE A 50 -11.17 -17.01 -11.02
C ILE A 50 -11.09 -16.02 -12.19
N VAL A 51 -11.90 -16.27 -13.21
CA VAL A 51 -12.11 -15.34 -14.31
C VAL A 51 -13.30 -14.48 -13.88
N GLY A 52 -13.02 -13.22 -13.53
CA GLY A 52 -14.09 -12.24 -13.36
C GLY A 52 -14.91 -12.15 -14.65
N ASP A 53 -16.22 -11.87 -14.55
CA ASP A 53 -17.04 -11.68 -15.73
C ASP A 53 -16.44 -10.54 -16.59
N PRO A 54 -15.94 -10.83 -17.79
CA PRO A 54 -15.25 -9.84 -18.61
C PRO A 54 -16.21 -8.71 -19.01
N VAL A 55 -17.50 -8.99 -19.21
CA VAL A 55 -18.50 -7.99 -19.57
C VAL A 55 -18.74 -7.04 -18.39
N ALA A 56 -19.02 -7.59 -17.21
CA ALA A 56 -19.20 -6.78 -16.00
C ALA A 56 -17.94 -5.94 -15.67
N THR A 57 -16.75 -6.49 -15.92
CA THR A 57 -15.48 -5.78 -15.71
C THR A 57 -15.33 -4.62 -16.71
N THR A 58 -15.66 -4.83 -17.99
CA THR A 58 -15.60 -3.77 -19.00
C THR A 58 -16.58 -2.64 -18.70
N GLU A 59 -17.81 -2.96 -18.28
CA GLU A 59 -18.82 -1.95 -17.95
C GLU A 59 -18.41 -1.08 -16.75
N ASP A 60 -17.86 -1.67 -15.67
CA ASP A 60 -17.33 -0.90 -14.52
C ASP A 60 -16.21 0.06 -14.95
N LEU A 61 -15.30 -0.42 -15.80
CA LEU A 61 -14.18 0.39 -16.28
C LEU A 61 -14.68 1.55 -17.16
N GLU A 62 -15.63 1.32 -18.06
CA GLU A 62 -16.22 2.36 -18.89
C GLU A 62 -16.93 3.43 -18.05
N ALA A 63 -17.72 3.01 -17.06
CA ALA A 63 -18.40 3.92 -16.15
C ALA A 63 -17.40 4.79 -15.37
N ARG A 64 -16.31 4.19 -14.88
CA ARG A 64 -15.24 4.92 -14.18
C ARG A 64 -14.52 5.90 -15.09
N ILE A 65 -14.22 5.51 -16.33
CA ILE A 65 -13.60 6.39 -17.32
C ILE A 65 -14.51 7.61 -17.59
N ALA A 66 -15.81 7.38 -17.78
CA ALA A 66 -16.78 8.46 -18.00
C ALA A 66 -16.82 9.44 -16.81
N ALA A 67 -16.87 8.91 -15.58
CA ALA A 67 -16.87 9.73 -14.36
C ALA A 67 -15.57 10.56 -14.21
N LEU A 68 -14.41 9.97 -14.52
CA LEU A 68 -13.12 10.66 -14.48
C LEU A 68 -13.04 11.77 -15.52
N ARG A 69 -13.50 11.52 -16.75
CA ARG A 69 -13.58 12.55 -17.82
C ARG A 69 -14.50 13.70 -17.41
N ALA A 70 -15.66 13.39 -16.82
CA ALA A 70 -16.57 14.42 -16.31
C ALA A 70 -15.92 15.28 -15.23
N ARG A 71 -15.23 14.66 -14.26
CA ARG A 71 -14.48 15.37 -13.21
C ARG A 71 -13.36 16.23 -13.78
N ALA A 72 -12.58 15.71 -14.72
CA ALA A 72 -11.52 16.46 -15.39
C ALA A 72 -12.08 17.70 -16.11
N SER A 73 -13.18 17.55 -16.85
CA SER A 73 -13.84 18.68 -17.51
C SER A 73 -14.34 19.74 -16.52
N ALA A 74 -14.77 19.34 -15.33
CA ALA A 74 -15.23 20.26 -14.30
C ALA A 74 -14.04 21.03 -13.69
N LEU A 75 -12.92 20.34 -13.45
CA LEU A 75 -11.67 20.95 -12.97
C LEU A 75 -11.08 21.92 -13.99
N GLN A 76 -11.09 21.58 -15.27
CA GLN A 76 -10.56 22.45 -16.34
C GLN A 76 -11.37 23.75 -16.50
N ARG A 77 -12.67 23.73 -16.19
CA ARG A 77 -13.54 24.91 -16.32
C ARG A 77 -13.35 25.95 -15.21
N ARG A 78 -12.59 25.65 -14.15
CA ARG A 78 -12.42 26.55 -13.01
C ARG A 78 -10.93 26.65 -12.63
N PRO A 79 -10.43 27.85 -12.29
CA PRO A 79 -9.11 27.96 -11.70
C PRO A 79 -9.04 27.14 -10.40
N VAL A 80 -8.14 26.15 -10.35
CA VAL A 80 -7.91 25.33 -9.14
C VAL A 80 -7.26 26.16 -8.03
N VAL A 81 -6.44 27.14 -8.44
CA VAL A 81 -5.78 28.10 -7.55
C VAL A 81 -6.37 29.47 -7.85
N ASP A 82 -6.87 30.15 -6.81
CA ASP A 82 -7.40 31.50 -6.94
C ASP A 82 -6.29 32.50 -7.34
N PRO A 83 -6.64 33.63 -7.97
CA PRO A 83 -5.65 34.58 -8.48
C PRO A 83 -4.69 35.12 -7.41
N ALA A 84 -5.16 35.37 -6.18
CA ALA A 84 -4.33 35.92 -5.11
C ALA A 84 -3.30 34.90 -4.62
N THR A 85 -3.72 33.64 -4.47
CA THR A 85 -2.79 32.55 -4.14
C THR A 85 -1.76 32.32 -5.26
N ARG A 86 -2.18 32.39 -6.53
CA ARG A 86 -1.26 32.27 -7.67
C ARG A 86 -0.21 33.37 -7.68
N ALA A 87 -0.61 34.63 -7.46
CA ALA A 87 0.32 35.76 -7.42
C ALA A 87 1.37 35.58 -6.31
N ARG A 88 0.95 35.13 -5.12
CA ARG A 88 1.87 34.79 -4.02
C ARG A 88 2.86 33.69 -4.37
N MET A 89 2.46 32.68 -5.15
CA MET A 89 3.37 31.62 -5.58
C MET A 89 4.43 32.16 -6.55
N GLN A 90 4.01 32.97 -7.53
CA GLN A 90 4.90 33.56 -8.53
C GLN A 90 5.92 34.53 -7.90
N ASP A 91 5.50 35.32 -6.92
CA ASP A 91 6.36 36.23 -6.14
C ASP A 91 7.47 35.49 -5.37
N ARG A 92 7.21 34.27 -4.88
CA ARG A 92 8.21 33.45 -4.18
C ARG A 92 9.13 32.65 -5.10
N LEU A 93 8.81 32.60 -6.40
CA LEU A 93 9.59 31.91 -7.43
C LEU A 93 10.53 32.85 -8.20
N GLY A 94 10.38 34.17 -8.04
CA GLY A 94 11.30 35.19 -8.54
C GLY A 94 12.35 35.58 -7.52
#